data_AF-A0A5Q0TI89-F1
#
_entry.id   AF-A0A5Q0TI89-F1
#
_cell.length_a   1.000
_cell.length_b   1.000
_cell.length_c   1.000
_cell.angle_alpha   90.00
_cell.angle_beta   90.00
_cell.angle_gamma   90.00
#
_symmetry.space_group_name_H-M   'P 1'
#
loop_
_entity.id
_entity.type
_entity.pdbx_description
1 polymer ?
#
loop_
_entity_poly.entity_id
_entity_poly.type
_entity_poly.pdbx_seq_one_letter_code
_entity_poly.pdbx_strand_id
1 'polypeptide(L)'
;MTQFLHGVEVIEIDDGSRPITTVKSAVIGLVGTAPNSAAAIAATLTVGSAVLNDGLTFTAAKSGKEGNAISIELINPAAVSADLAVVVNGKKITINLATDAQKAITSTATEIIAAIDADEDAKALVTATKLGTGLDPVGAHTRQYLAGGADEAFPIGVPVAVAGSPKSAEALGTGGTLPAAIDDIFDQTGALVIVVRVAEGLDDEATQANVITGMQGWLDSQTETGYTPRILVAPEFSQFDGVAAELEAKAARLRAIAYLDCVLTATYTDAMKRARQFGERVEVTWPWVRVFDTDQAIDIDRPYSARAAGLRARIDAEKGFWWSKSNQQVYGIVGTSQAVDWSLGDPNTTANMLNENKVSTIIREGGFLHWGNRTCSTDPKWTFEQTRRTADMINDSVQRSHMWAVDRNITKTYTDDVISGVNAYLRDLKAQGAIINGECWSDPELNTPTNIQQGIVYFDFDFCPPYPAEHIIFRSRINNDYLEEVFS
;
A
#
# COMPACT_ATOMS: atom_id res chain seq x y z
N MET A 1 -42.02 -18.64 26.05
CA MET A 1 -42.30 -18.64 27.49
C MET A 1 -41.93 -17.27 28.01
N THR A 2 -42.90 -16.40 28.28
CA THR A 2 -42.65 -15.07 28.85
C THR A 2 -42.35 -15.24 30.34
N GLN A 3 -41.14 -14.89 30.74
CA GLN A 3 -40.68 -14.93 32.12
C GLN A 3 -41.30 -13.73 32.84
N PHE A 4 -42.07 -13.95 33.91
CA PHE A 4 -42.68 -12.88 34.69
C PHE A 4 -41.59 -12.04 35.37
N LEU A 5 -41.51 -10.74 35.07
CA LEU A 5 -40.58 -9.79 35.68
C LEU A 5 -41.35 -8.74 36.50
N HIS A 6 -40.97 -8.54 37.77
CA HIS A 6 -41.46 -7.44 38.60
C HIS A 6 -40.36 -6.36 38.69
N GLY A 7 -40.27 -5.51 37.67
CA GLY A 7 -39.24 -4.45 37.55
C GLY A 7 -39.33 -3.72 36.21
N VAL A 8 -38.36 -2.82 35.94
CA VAL A 8 -38.20 -2.16 34.63
C VAL A 8 -37.11 -2.91 33.87
N GLU A 9 -37.44 -3.39 32.66
CA GLU A 9 -36.50 -4.04 31.74
C GLU A 9 -36.22 -3.09 30.58
N VAL A 10 -34.95 -2.95 30.22
CA VAL A 10 -34.56 -2.33 28.96
C VAL A 10 -34.14 -3.46 28.04
N ILE A 11 -34.99 -3.76 27.06
CA ILE A 11 -34.65 -4.64 25.95
C ILE A 11 -34.05 -3.75 24.88
N GLU A 12 -32.78 -3.97 24.56
CA GLU A 12 -32.15 -3.31 23.42
C GLU A 12 -32.72 -3.94 22.14
N ILE A 13 -33.56 -3.15 21.48
CA ILE A 13 -34.15 -3.50 20.19
C ILE A 13 -33.12 -3.10 19.13
N ASP A 14 -32.34 -4.07 18.63
CA ASP A 14 -31.36 -3.89 17.54
C ASP A 14 -32.06 -3.89 16.17
N ASP A 15 -33.07 -3.02 16.02
CA ASP A 15 -33.84 -2.85 14.79
C ASP A 15 -33.36 -1.55 14.11
N GLY A 16 -32.74 -1.67 12.93
CA GLY A 16 -32.29 -0.49 12.18
C GLY A 16 -31.35 -0.79 11.03
N SER A 17 -31.43 0.02 9.97
CA SER A 17 -30.48 -0.05 8.86
C SER A 17 -29.08 0.32 9.34
N ARG A 18 -28.11 -0.56 9.12
CA ARG A 18 -26.71 -0.33 9.49
C ARG A 18 -26.05 0.58 8.44
N PRO A 19 -25.28 1.62 8.85
CA PRO A 19 -24.65 2.52 7.89
C PRO A 19 -23.54 1.78 7.12
N ILE A 20 -23.55 1.94 5.79
CA ILE A 20 -22.50 1.45 4.91
C ILE A 20 -21.43 2.54 4.82
N THR A 21 -20.18 2.17 5.08
CA THR A 21 -19.05 3.08 4.91
C THR A 21 -18.34 2.82 3.60
N THR A 22 -18.03 3.88 2.86
CA THR A 22 -17.25 3.78 1.63
C THR A 22 -15.86 3.19 1.90
N VAL A 23 -15.42 2.24 1.08
CA VAL A 23 -14.05 1.70 1.16
C VAL A 23 -13.01 2.78 0.83
N LYS A 24 -11.81 2.67 1.40
CA LYS A 24 -10.72 3.60 1.11
C LYS A 24 -10.31 3.50 -0.36
N SER A 25 -10.52 4.56 -1.14
CA SER A 25 -10.22 4.62 -2.57
C SER A 25 -8.78 5.03 -2.88
N ALA A 26 -8.13 5.76 -1.96
CA ALA A 26 -6.82 6.38 -2.11
C ALA A 26 -5.65 5.49 -1.64
N VAL A 27 -5.79 4.16 -1.71
CA VAL A 27 -4.72 3.21 -1.33
C VAL A 27 -3.94 2.82 -2.58
N ILE A 28 -2.64 3.11 -2.57
CA ILE A 28 -1.74 2.84 -3.71
C ILE A 28 -0.98 1.54 -3.46
N GLY A 29 -0.99 0.61 -4.41
CA GLY A 29 -0.09 -0.54 -4.45
C GLY A 29 1.14 -0.19 -5.28
N LEU A 30 2.31 -0.23 -4.66
CA LEU A 30 3.60 0.05 -5.27
C LEU A 30 4.49 -1.19 -5.20
N VAL A 31 5.10 -1.57 -6.32
CA VAL A 31 6.06 -2.68 -6.41
C VAL A 31 7.34 -2.18 -7.07
N GLY A 32 8.49 -2.62 -6.57
CA GLY A 32 9.78 -2.21 -7.10
C GLY A 32 10.95 -2.73 -6.26
N THR A 33 12.15 -2.26 -6.58
CA THR A 33 13.38 -2.69 -5.93
C THR A 33 13.84 -1.68 -4.88
N ALA A 34 14.49 -2.18 -3.83
CA ALA A 34 15.15 -1.37 -2.81
C ALA A 34 16.34 -2.15 -2.22
N PRO A 35 17.46 -2.32 -2.94
CA PRO A 35 18.60 -3.11 -2.46
C PRO A 35 19.17 -2.60 -1.13
N ASN A 36 19.08 -1.28 -0.88
CA ASN A 36 19.61 -0.60 0.30
C ASN A 36 18.62 -0.48 1.47
N SER A 37 17.53 -1.25 1.46
CA SER A 37 16.56 -1.24 2.57
C SER A 37 17.22 -1.69 3.88
N ALA A 38 16.77 -1.11 5.00
CA ALA A 38 17.26 -1.41 6.33
C ALA A 38 17.07 -2.89 6.68
N ALA A 39 18.18 -3.59 6.88
CA ALA A 39 18.20 -4.99 7.27
C ALA A 39 17.70 -5.20 8.71
N ALA A 40 17.32 -6.43 9.03
CA ALA A 40 16.98 -6.81 10.39
C ALA A 40 18.19 -6.63 11.34
N ILE A 41 17.94 -6.08 12.52
CA ILE A 41 18.94 -5.84 13.57
C ILE A 41 18.84 -6.96 14.60
N ALA A 42 19.99 -7.58 14.93
CA ALA A 42 20.07 -8.55 16.01
C ALA A 42 20.01 -7.86 17.37
N ALA A 43 19.22 -8.43 18.28
CA ALA A 43 19.17 -7.96 19.66
C ALA A 43 20.53 -8.18 20.34
N THR A 44 20.94 -7.25 21.21
CA THR A 44 22.19 -7.36 21.94
C THR A 44 22.00 -7.13 23.43
N LEU A 45 22.92 -7.68 24.23
CA LEU A 45 23.04 -7.41 25.65
C LEU A 45 24.53 -7.33 26.00
N THR A 46 24.95 -6.21 26.57
CA THR A 46 26.31 -6.06 27.11
C THR A 46 26.26 -6.11 28.63
N VAL A 47 27.07 -7.00 29.20
CA VAL A 47 27.31 -7.13 30.65
C VAL A 47 28.78 -6.85 30.94
N GLY A 48 29.11 -6.39 32.16
CA GLY A 48 30.48 -5.98 32.52
C GLY A 48 30.95 -4.70 31.82
N SER A 49 32.26 -4.46 31.80
CA SER A 49 32.87 -3.25 31.26
C SER A 49 34.18 -3.52 30.53
N ALA A 50 34.40 -2.80 29.42
CA ALA A 50 35.68 -2.82 28.70
C ALA A 50 36.85 -2.35 29.57
N VAL A 51 36.58 -1.45 30.52
CA VAL A 51 37.60 -0.82 31.38
C VAL A 51 38.06 -1.77 32.48
N LEU A 52 37.18 -2.66 32.93
CA LEU A 52 37.45 -3.67 33.95
C LEU A 52 37.82 -5.03 33.33
N ASN A 53 37.92 -5.11 31.99
CA ASN A 53 38.19 -6.32 31.20
C ASN A 53 37.29 -7.53 31.50
N ASP A 54 36.15 -7.33 32.15
CA ASP A 54 35.15 -8.34 32.53
C ASP A 54 33.92 -8.31 31.60
N GLY A 55 33.99 -7.54 30.51
CA GLY A 55 32.85 -7.28 29.64
C GLY A 55 32.56 -8.41 28.63
N LEU A 56 31.28 -8.69 28.44
CA LEU A 56 30.73 -9.61 27.44
C LEU A 56 29.59 -8.94 26.70
N THR A 57 29.57 -9.05 25.38
CA THR A 57 28.44 -8.68 24.53
C THR A 57 27.85 -9.93 23.90
N PHE A 58 26.60 -10.19 24.23
CA PHE A 58 25.78 -11.24 23.63
C PHE A 58 24.96 -10.65 22.50
N THR A 59 24.99 -11.30 21.34
CA THR A 59 24.21 -10.93 20.15
C THR A 59 23.31 -12.10 19.79
N ALA A 60 22.03 -11.86 19.54
CA ALA A 60 21.11 -12.91 19.10
C ALA A 60 21.58 -13.51 17.76
N ALA A 61 21.56 -14.84 17.64
CA ALA A 61 22.00 -15.54 16.44
C ALA A 61 21.08 -15.26 15.23
N LYS A 62 19.79 -15.01 15.48
CA LYS A 62 18.82 -14.53 14.48
C LYS A 62 18.52 -13.06 14.70
N SER A 63 18.65 -12.26 13.64
CA SER A 63 18.19 -10.88 13.62
C SER A 63 16.67 -10.79 13.69
N GLY A 64 16.14 -9.73 14.31
CA GLY A 64 14.69 -9.52 14.46
C GLY A 64 14.26 -9.31 15.91
N LYS A 65 12.97 -8.96 16.08
CA LYS A 65 12.37 -8.71 17.40
C LYS A 65 12.31 -9.94 18.28
N GLU A 66 12.30 -11.14 17.68
CA GLU A 66 12.31 -12.40 18.43
C GLU A 66 13.53 -12.56 19.33
N GLY A 67 14.67 -11.94 18.95
CA GLY A 67 15.89 -11.91 19.76
C GLY A 67 15.70 -11.21 21.10
N ASN A 68 14.76 -10.24 21.19
CA ASN A 68 14.46 -9.53 22.43
C ASN A 68 13.79 -10.43 23.49
N ALA A 69 13.26 -11.60 23.08
CA ALA A 69 12.69 -12.57 23.99
C ALA A 69 13.75 -13.48 24.65
N ILE A 70 15.01 -13.40 24.22
CA ILE A 70 16.13 -14.15 24.80
C ILE A 70 16.57 -13.45 26.09
N SER A 71 16.72 -14.21 27.18
CA SER A 71 17.19 -13.69 28.46
C SER A 71 18.44 -14.42 28.93
N ILE A 72 19.43 -13.68 29.41
CA ILE A 72 20.69 -14.21 29.93
C ILE A 72 20.79 -13.89 31.42
N GLU A 73 21.22 -14.87 32.19
CA GLU A 73 21.44 -14.76 33.63
C GLU A 73 22.79 -15.40 33.98
N LEU A 74 23.66 -14.67 34.67
CA LEU A 74 24.96 -15.17 35.16
C LEU A 74 24.88 -15.33 36.68
N ILE A 75 24.87 -16.58 37.15
CA ILE A 75 24.63 -16.92 38.56
C ILE A 75 25.96 -17.33 39.22
N ASN A 76 26.20 -16.80 40.42
CA ASN A 76 27.17 -17.40 41.34
C ASN A 76 26.49 -18.56 42.09
N PRO A 77 26.89 -19.82 41.87
CA PRO A 77 26.27 -20.99 42.51
C PRO A 77 26.49 -21.06 44.04
N ALA A 78 27.35 -20.21 44.61
CA ALA A 78 27.69 -20.13 46.05
C ALA A 78 28.20 -21.46 46.66
N ALA A 79 28.59 -22.40 45.80
CA ALA A 79 29.23 -23.66 46.14
C ALA A 79 30.77 -23.50 46.15
N VAL A 80 31.47 -24.45 46.77
CA VAL A 80 32.93 -24.50 46.78
C VAL A 80 33.37 -25.28 45.54
N SER A 81 34.33 -24.75 44.76
CA SER A 81 34.87 -25.45 43.58
C SER A 81 33.79 -25.87 42.57
N ALA A 82 32.83 -24.99 42.27
CA ALA A 82 31.81 -25.27 41.25
C ALA A 82 32.36 -25.12 39.83
N ASP A 83 31.95 -26.00 38.93
CA ASP A 83 32.30 -25.95 37.51
C ASP A 83 31.41 -24.96 36.74
N LEU A 84 31.95 -24.40 35.64
CA LEU A 84 31.19 -23.58 34.70
C LEU A 84 30.15 -24.44 33.96
N ALA A 85 28.88 -24.07 34.01
CA ALA A 85 27.81 -24.79 33.33
C ALA A 85 26.82 -23.83 32.66
N VAL A 86 26.48 -24.12 31.40
CA VAL A 86 25.43 -23.42 30.66
C VAL A 86 24.18 -24.29 30.69
N VAL A 87 23.03 -23.69 30.99
CA VAL A 87 21.73 -24.35 31.00
C VAL A 87 20.75 -23.52 30.18
N VAL A 88 20.23 -24.11 29.11
CA VAL A 88 19.23 -23.49 28.24
C VAL A 88 17.85 -24.08 28.53
N ASN A 89 16.87 -23.22 28.78
CA ASN A 89 15.47 -23.60 28.91
C ASN A 89 14.61 -22.70 28.02
N GLY A 90 14.30 -23.18 26.81
CA GLY A 90 13.65 -22.38 25.77
C GLY A 90 14.52 -21.18 25.39
N LYS A 91 13.99 -19.96 25.58
CA LYS A 91 14.73 -18.70 25.33
C LYS A 91 15.50 -18.16 26.55
N LYS A 92 15.58 -18.93 27.64
CA LYS A 92 16.35 -18.56 28.85
C LYS A 92 17.70 -19.27 28.84
N ILE A 93 18.79 -18.49 28.87
CA ILE A 93 20.16 -18.99 29.04
C ILE A 93 20.60 -18.64 30.47
N THR A 94 20.96 -19.66 31.24
CA THR A 94 21.48 -19.52 32.61
C THR A 94 22.91 -20.04 32.63
N ILE A 95 23.85 -19.18 33.02
CA ILE A 95 25.28 -19.50 33.08
C ILE A 95 25.67 -19.54 34.56
N ASN A 96 25.97 -20.74 35.06
CA ASN A 96 26.51 -20.93 36.40
C ASN A 96 28.01 -20.71 36.36
N LEU A 97 28.48 -19.64 37.01
CA LEU A 97 29.89 -19.26 37.01
C LEU A 97 30.73 -20.22 37.88
N ALA A 98 31.93 -20.54 37.43
CA ALA A 98 32.88 -21.36 38.19
C ALA A 98 33.39 -20.61 39.43
N THR A 99 33.63 -21.35 40.51
CA THR A 99 34.08 -20.79 41.80
C THR A 99 35.31 -21.52 42.34
N ASP A 100 36.15 -20.83 43.11
CA ASP A 100 37.32 -21.43 43.77
C ASP A 100 36.98 -22.06 45.14
N ALA A 101 38.02 -22.51 45.86
CA ALA A 101 37.89 -23.08 47.20
C ALA A 101 37.35 -22.09 48.25
N GLN A 102 37.37 -20.78 47.95
CA GLN A 102 36.89 -19.68 48.78
C GLN A 102 35.54 -19.13 48.30
N LYS A 103 34.89 -19.78 47.32
CA LYS A 103 33.62 -19.38 46.68
C LYS A 103 33.72 -18.08 45.86
N ALA A 104 34.92 -17.63 45.52
CA ALA A 104 35.12 -16.50 44.63
C ALA A 104 34.94 -16.95 43.18
N ILE A 105 34.36 -16.09 42.34
CA ILE A 105 34.13 -16.38 40.92
C ILE A 105 35.47 -16.36 40.19
N THR A 106 35.76 -17.38 39.40
CA THR A 106 36.99 -17.47 38.58
C THR A 106 36.73 -17.48 37.08
N SER A 107 35.47 -17.61 36.65
CA SER A 107 35.12 -17.65 35.22
C SER A 107 35.48 -16.35 34.51
N THR A 108 36.35 -16.48 33.52
CA THR A 108 36.72 -15.38 32.63
C THR A 108 35.74 -15.25 31.46
N ALA A 109 35.72 -14.08 30.81
CA ALA A 109 34.90 -13.86 29.62
C ALA A 109 35.21 -14.87 28.50
N THR A 110 36.49 -15.28 28.38
CA THR A 110 36.93 -16.25 27.36
C THR A 110 36.37 -17.65 27.63
N GLU A 111 36.35 -18.09 28.88
CA GLU A 111 35.79 -19.40 29.27
C GLU A 111 34.27 -19.44 29.10
N ILE A 112 33.59 -18.32 29.40
CA ILE A 112 32.14 -18.20 29.22
C ILE A 112 31.77 -18.29 27.73
N ILE A 113 32.53 -17.62 26.84
CA ILE A 113 32.31 -17.72 25.39
C ILE A 113 32.51 -19.16 24.92
N ALA A 114 33.60 -19.82 25.34
CA ALA A 114 33.88 -21.20 24.97
C ALA A 114 32.78 -22.17 25.45
N ALA A 115 32.21 -21.94 26.63
CA ALA A 115 31.12 -22.75 27.16
C ALA A 115 29.80 -22.54 26.39
N ILE A 116 29.52 -21.32 25.92
CA ILE A 116 28.36 -21.03 25.07
C ILE A 116 28.53 -21.66 23.68
N ASP A 117 29.72 -21.57 23.10
CA ASP A 117 29.99 -22.14 21.76
C ASP A 117 30.00 -23.67 21.75
N ALA A 118 30.23 -24.30 22.92
CA ALA A 118 30.19 -25.75 23.10
C ALA A 118 28.76 -26.31 23.34
N ASP A 119 27.81 -25.46 23.75
CA ASP A 119 26.41 -25.84 23.95
C ASP A 119 25.60 -25.51 22.69
N GLU A 120 25.11 -26.55 22.00
CA GLU A 120 24.39 -26.41 20.72
C GLU A 120 23.09 -25.59 20.86
N ASP A 121 22.40 -25.69 22.00
CA ASP A 121 21.15 -24.94 22.24
C ASP A 121 21.45 -23.46 22.51
N ALA A 122 22.54 -23.16 23.24
CA ALA A 122 22.94 -21.79 23.52
C ALA A 122 23.46 -21.08 22.25
N LYS A 123 24.30 -21.78 21.48
CA LYS A 123 24.85 -21.32 20.21
C LYS A 123 23.79 -21.06 19.14
N ALA A 124 22.70 -21.84 19.14
CA ALA A 124 21.55 -21.60 18.26
C ALA A 124 20.80 -20.31 18.60
N LEU A 125 20.96 -19.77 19.82
CA LEU A 125 20.23 -18.60 20.31
C LEU A 125 21.10 -17.33 20.34
N VAL A 126 22.36 -17.41 20.76
CA VAL A 126 23.24 -16.24 20.91
C VAL A 126 24.69 -16.54 20.52
N THR A 127 25.38 -15.51 20.03
CA THR A 127 26.83 -15.47 19.88
C THR A 127 27.40 -14.50 20.92
N ALA A 128 28.38 -14.95 21.70
CA ALA A 128 29.03 -14.13 22.71
C ALA A 128 30.38 -13.57 22.21
N THR A 129 30.67 -12.32 22.53
CA THR A 129 31.93 -11.65 22.19
C THR A 129 32.50 -10.95 23.42
N LYS A 130 33.82 -10.95 23.56
CA LYS A 130 34.50 -10.30 24.69
C LYS A 130 34.66 -8.80 24.46
N LEU A 131 34.60 -8.04 25.55
CA LEU A 131 34.83 -6.60 25.58
C LEU A 131 36.01 -6.31 26.52
N GLY A 132 37.11 -5.77 25.98
CA GLY A 132 38.39 -5.63 26.69
C GLY A 132 39.32 -6.84 26.50
N THR A 133 40.23 -7.10 27.46
CA THR A 133 41.15 -8.27 27.36
C THR A 133 40.44 -9.59 27.65
N GLY A 134 39.36 -9.58 28.45
CA GLY A 134 38.55 -10.75 28.79
C GLY A 134 39.25 -11.72 29.76
N LEU A 135 40.23 -11.24 30.51
CA LEU A 135 41.08 -12.02 31.41
C LEU A 135 40.67 -11.91 32.89
N ASP A 136 39.86 -10.91 33.24
CA ASP A 136 39.37 -10.70 34.60
C ASP A 136 38.04 -11.47 34.83
N PRO A 137 37.75 -11.91 36.08
CA PRO A 137 36.54 -12.67 36.37
C PRO A 137 35.26 -11.86 36.12
N VAL A 138 34.29 -12.47 35.43
CA VAL A 138 33.01 -11.81 35.13
C VAL A 138 32.10 -11.84 36.35
N GLY A 139 31.53 -10.69 36.70
CA GLY A 139 30.57 -10.58 37.81
C GLY A 139 29.28 -11.36 37.57
N ALA A 140 28.59 -11.73 38.65
CA ALA A 140 27.23 -12.27 38.54
C ALA A 140 26.26 -11.17 38.06
N HIS A 141 25.36 -11.52 37.16
CA HIS A 141 24.38 -10.60 36.61
C HIS A 141 22.97 -11.21 36.69
N THR A 142 22.04 -10.43 37.23
CA THR A 142 20.62 -10.79 37.27
C THR A 142 20.07 -10.94 35.86
N ARG A 143 19.04 -11.77 35.71
CA ARG A 143 18.37 -12.00 34.43
C ARG A 143 18.06 -10.69 33.68
N GLN A 144 18.61 -10.56 32.48
CA GLN A 144 18.35 -9.45 31.57
C GLN A 144 17.98 -9.97 30.18
N TYR A 145 17.08 -9.26 29.51
CA TYR A 145 16.69 -9.55 28.14
C TYR A 145 17.65 -8.85 27.17
N LEU A 146 17.91 -9.47 26.02
CA LEU A 146 18.52 -8.76 24.91
C LEU A 146 17.56 -7.66 24.45
N ALA A 147 18.11 -6.56 23.95
CA ALA A 147 17.36 -5.40 23.51
C ALA A 147 17.85 -4.90 22.15
N GLY A 148 17.05 -4.05 21.50
CA GLY A 148 17.42 -3.42 20.24
C GLY A 148 17.27 -4.29 18.99
N GLY A 149 16.74 -5.52 19.12
CA GLY A 149 16.39 -6.34 17.96
C GLY A 149 15.20 -5.78 17.21
N ALA A 150 15.33 -5.64 15.89
CA ALA A 150 14.31 -5.08 15.01
C ALA A 150 14.20 -5.92 13.73
N ASP A 151 12.99 -6.19 13.27
CA ASP A 151 12.76 -6.91 12.02
C ASP A 151 13.11 -6.04 10.82
N GLU A 152 13.37 -6.68 9.67
CA GLU A 152 13.53 -5.96 8.40
C GLU A 152 12.26 -5.16 8.09
N ALA A 153 12.42 -3.87 7.82
CA ALA A 153 11.28 -2.97 7.65
C ALA A 153 10.45 -3.29 6.40
N PHE A 154 11.12 -3.74 5.33
CA PHE A 154 10.51 -4.13 4.06
C PHE A 154 11.04 -5.49 3.61
N PRO A 155 10.50 -6.60 4.15
CA PRO A 155 10.87 -7.94 3.70
C PRO A 155 10.50 -8.17 2.24
N ILE A 156 11.29 -8.97 1.53
CA ILE A 156 11.06 -9.26 0.11
C ILE A 156 9.74 -10.02 -0.07
N GLY A 157 8.90 -9.55 -1.01
CA GLY A 157 7.63 -10.17 -1.38
C GLY A 157 6.49 -9.98 -0.37
N VAL A 158 6.74 -9.36 0.78
CA VAL A 158 5.73 -9.12 1.81
C VAL A 158 5.17 -7.69 1.66
N PRO A 159 3.84 -7.50 1.59
CA PRO A 159 3.24 -6.17 1.53
C PRO A 159 3.40 -5.43 2.87
N VAL A 160 3.96 -4.22 2.82
CA VAL A 160 4.13 -3.35 3.98
C VAL A 160 3.37 -2.04 3.75
N ALA A 161 2.60 -1.61 4.75
CA ALA A 161 1.87 -0.34 4.70
C ALA A 161 2.74 0.83 5.17
N VAL A 162 2.91 1.81 4.29
CA VAL A 162 3.60 3.08 4.54
C VAL A 162 2.55 4.17 4.69
N ALA A 163 2.42 4.69 5.90
CA ALA A 163 1.42 5.68 6.25
C ALA A 163 1.94 7.10 5.98
N GLY A 164 1.84 7.57 4.73
CA GLY A 164 1.90 8.99 4.28
C GLY A 164 3.05 9.89 4.76
N SER A 165 4.00 9.37 5.53
CA SER A 165 5.07 10.12 6.20
C SER A 165 6.40 9.73 5.57
N PRO A 166 7.22 10.72 5.12
CA PRO A 166 8.55 10.44 4.58
C PRO A 166 9.42 9.60 5.51
N LYS A 167 9.31 9.80 6.83
CA LYS A 167 10.05 9.03 7.84
C LYS A 167 9.78 7.52 7.79
N SER A 168 8.59 7.13 7.36
CA SER A 168 8.24 5.71 7.23
C SER A 168 8.83 5.06 5.97
N ALA A 169 9.28 5.86 5.01
CA ALA A 169 9.95 5.41 3.79
C ALA A 169 11.49 5.45 3.89
N GLU A 170 12.06 6.14 4.88
CA GLU A 170 13.53 6.20 5.11
C GLU A 170 14.17 4.81 5.19
N ALA A 171 13.44 3.82 5.73
CA ALA A 171 13.93 2.46 5.85
C ALA A 171 14.05 1.71 4.51
N LEU A 172 13.58 2.26 3.38
CA LEU A 172 13.84 1.72 2.04
C LEU A 172 15.27 2.03 1.55
N GLY A 173 15.96 2.98 2.18
CA GLY A 173 17.28 3.45 1.76
C GLY A 173 17.21 4.33 0.50
N THR A 174 18.34 4.46 -0.18
CA THR A 174 18.52 5.37 -1.35
C THR A 174 18.70 4.64 -2.68
N GLY A 175 18.69 3.31 -2.68
CA GLY A 175 18.92 2.50 -3.88
C GLY A 175 17.64 1.89 -4.44
N GLY A 176 17.66 1.52 -5.73
CA GLY A 176 16.54 0.92 -6.44
C GLY A 176 15.46 1.92 -6.84
N THR A 177 14.28 1.43 -7.18
CA THR A 177 13.19 2.25 -7.74
C THR A 177 12.18 2.73 -6.70
N LEU A 178 12.04 2.04 -5.57
CA LEU A 178 11.00 2.34 -4.57
C LEU A 178 11.16 3.67 -3.84
N PRO A 179 12.35 4.06 -3.33
CA PRO A 179 12.48 5.30 -2.55
C PRO A 179 12.02 6.52 -3.34
N ALA A 180 12.51 6.59 -4.58
CA ALA A 180 12.26 7.71 -5.47
C ALA A 180 10.79 7.71 -5.98
N ALA A 181 10.17 6.53 -6.17
CA ALA A 181 8.75 6.42 -6.49
C ALA A 181 7.82 6.84 -5.34
N ILE A 182 8.20 6.58 -4.09
CA ILE A 182 7.43 7.05 -2.93
C ILE A 182 7.52 8.57 -2.81
N ASP A 183 8.70 9.14 -3.05
CA ASP A 183 8.89 10.59 -3.07
C ASP A 183 8.00 11.26 -4.13
N ASP A 184 7.95 10.70 -5.34
CA ASP A 184 7.05 11.15 -6.41
C ASP A 184 5.55 11.12 -6.02
N ILE A 185 5.13 10.12 -5.25
CA ILE A 185 3.76 10.02 -4.72
C ILE A 185 3.53 11.09 -3.65
N PHE A 186 4.46 11.23 -2.71
CA PHE A 186 4.36 12.13 -1.55
C PHE A 186 4.46 13.61 -1.92
N ASP A 187 5.12 13.94 -3.03
CA ASP A 187 5.06 15.27 -3.65
C ASP A 187 3.63 15.72 -3.99
N GLN A 188 2.74 14.78 -4.28
CA GLN A 188 1.32 15.10 -4.48
C GLN A 188 0.58 15.13 -3.15
N THR A 189 0.66 14.03 -2.37
CA THR A 189 -0.01 13.93 -1.09
C THR A 189 0.56 12.79 -0.25
N GLY A 190 0.45 12.89 1.08
CA GLY A 190 0.79 11.82 2.02
C GLY A 190 -0.20 10.65 1.96
N ALA A 191 -0.20 9.91 0.84
CA ALA A 191 -1.09 8.78 0.60
C ALA A 191 -0.71 7.54 1.41
N LEU A 192 -1.66 6.63 1.59
CA LEU A 192 -1.38 5.29 2.11
C LEU A 192 -0.85 4.42 0.97
N VAL A 193 0.39 3.95 1.11
CA VAL A 193 1.07 3.13 0.09
C VAL A 193 1.34 1.74 0.64
N ILE A 194 0.87 0.71 -0.07
CA ILE A 194 1.23 -0.69 0.17
C ILE A 194 2.42 -1.01 -0.72
N VAL A 195 3.59 -1.07 -0.11
CA VAL A 195 4.87 -1.32 -0.77
C VAL A 195 5.14 -2.82 -0.77
N VAL A 196 5.43 -3.38 -1.94
CA VAL A 196 6.01 -4.72 -2.06
C VAL A 196 7.40 -4.59 -2.64
N ARG A 197 8.41 -4.90 -1.82
CA ARG A 197 9.81 -4.91 -2.24
C ARG A 197 10.16 -6.21 -2.92
N VAL A 198 10.87 -6.13 -4.04
CA VAL A 198 11.42 -7.29 -4.75
C VAL A 198 12.94 -7.22 -4.83
N ALA A 199 13.58 -8.37 -4.98
CA ALA A 199 15.01 -8.46 -5.18
C ALA A 199 15.40 -8.02 -6.61
N GLU A 200 16.54 -7.34 -6.74
CA GLU A 200 17.18 -7.12 -8.04
C GLU A 200 17.71 -8.45 -8.58
N GLY A 201 17.44 -8.69 -9.86
CA GLY A 201 17.98 -9.83 -10.58
C GLY A 201 19.42 -9.60 -11.02
N LEU A 202 20.04 -10.63 -11.62
CA LEU A 202 21.36 -10.49 -12.25
C LEU A 202 21.30 -9.66 -13.54
N ASP A 203 20.12 -9.57 -14.15
CA ASP A 203 19.79 -8.82 -15.35
C ASP A 203 18.38 -8.21 -15.23
N ASP A 204 18.00 -7.39 -16.23
CA ASP A 204 16.73 -6.69 -16.27
C ASP A 204 15.56 -7.67 -16.39
N GLU A 205 15.73 -8.77 -17.12
CA GLU A 205 14.71 -9.81 -17.29
C GLU A 205 14.41 -10.56 -15.98
N ALA A 206 15.44 -10.94 -15.22
CA ALA A 206 15.29 -11.54 -13.91
C ALA A 206 14.64 -10.56 -12.93
N THR A 207 14.98 -9.28 -13.00
CA THR A 207 14.35 -8.23 -12.20
C THR A 207 12.86 -8.11 -12.55
N GLN A 208 12.50 -8.10 -13.84
CA GLN A 208 11.10 -8.09 -14.29
C GLN A 208 10.32 -9.32 -13.77
N ALA A 209 10.92 -10.51 -13.81
CA ALA A 209 10.31 -11.73 -13.27
C ALA A 209 10.05 -11.63 -11.75
N ASN A 210 11.00 -11.04 -11.01
CA ASN A 210 10.84 -10.80 -9.58
C ASN A 210 9.71 -9.78 -9.31
N VAL A 211 9.64 -8.69 -10.08
CA VAL A 211 8.57 -7.68 -9.98
C VAL A 211 7.19 -8.31 -10.21
N ILE A 212 7.03 -9.12 -11.27
CA ILE A 212 5.78 -9.84 -11.57
C ILE A 212 5.38 -10.74 -10.40
N THR A 213 6.34 -11.48 -9.83
CA THR A 213 6.09 -12.35 -8.67
C THR A 213 5.69 -11.53 -7.44
N GLY A 214 6.33 -10.39 -7.22
CA GLY A 214 6.03 -9.47 -6.12
C GLY A 214 4.61 -8.91 -6.17
N MET A 215 4.01 -8.73 -7.34
CA MET A 215 2.62 -8.25 -7.46
C MET A 215 1.59 -9.17 -6.80
N GLN A 216 1.94 -10.44 -6.52
CA GLN A 216 1.07 -11.32 -5.73
C GLN A 216 0.88 -10.81 -4.31
N GLY A 217 1.87 -10.14 -3.72
CA GLY A 217 1.78 -9.58 -2.36
C GLY A 217 0.64 -8.56 -2.21
N TRP A 218 0.18 -7.92 -3.28
CA TRP A 218 -1.00 -7.05 -3.21
C TRP A 218 -2.31 -7.81 -2.96
N LEU A 219 -2.41 -9.07 -3.35
CA LEU A 219 -3.58 -9.90 -3.05
C LEU A 219 -3.65 -10.23 -1.56
N ASP A 220 -2.49 -10.40 -0.92
CA ASP A 220 -2.37 -10.71 0.50
C ASP A 220 -2.41 -9.47 1.40
N SER A 221 -2.32 -8.27 0.80
CA SER A 221 -2.29 -6.99 1.51
C SER A 221 -3.45 -6.78 2.49
N GLN A 222 -4.65 -7.26 2.17
CA GLN A 222 -5.81 -7.13 3.05
C GLN A 222 -5.65 -7.93 4.35
N THR A 223 -4.98 -9.08 4.29
CA THR A 223 -4.72 -9.95 5.46
C THR A 223 -3.55 -9.41 6.28
N GLU A 224 -2.47 -9.01 5.61
CA GLU A 224 -1.23 -8.57 6.28
C GLU A 224 -1.33 -7.14 6.83
N THR A 225 -1.96 -6.22 6.09
CA THR A 225 -1.97 -4.79 6.42
C THR A 225 -3.35 -4.24 6.76
N GLY A 226 -4.42 -5.01 6.48
CA GLY A 226 -5.81 -4.56 6.66
C GLY A 226 -6.34 -3.66 5.53
N TYR A 227 -5.52 -3.33 4.53
CA TYR A 227 -5.87 -2.45 3.42
C TYR A 227 -5.68 -3.14 2.07
N THR A 228 -6.63 -2.93 1.16
CA THR A 228 -6.53 -3.39 -0.22
C THR A 228 -6.21 -2.21 -1.15
N PRO A 229 -5.19 -2.29 -2.02
CA PRO A 229 -4.88 -1.22 -2.95
C PRO A 229 -5.97 -1.08 -4.05
N ARG A 230 -6.21 0.16 -4.47
CA ARG A 230 -7.17 0.55 -5.52
C ARG A 230 -6.54 1.35 -6.66
N ILE A 231 -5.26 1.68 -6.52
CA ILE A 231 -4.41 2.27 -7.54
C ILE A 231 -3.15 1.41 -7.60
N LEU A 232 -2.75 0.90 -8.76
CA LEU A 232 -1.57 0.03 -8.90
C LEU A 232 -0.54 0.69 -9.80
N VAL A 233 0.73 0.67 -9.36
CA VAL A 233 1.86 1.20 -10.12
C VAL A 233 3.10 0.32 -9.93
N ALA A 234 3.88 0.20 -11.01
CA ALA A 234 5.24 -0.34 -10.98
C ALA A 234 6.15 0.62 -11.77
N PRO A 235 6.56 1.76 -11.18
CA PRO A 235 7.40 2.73 -11.87
C PRO A 235 8.70 2.08 -12.38
N GLU A 236 9.16 2.52 -13.56
CA GLU A 236 10.32 1.99 -14.30
C GLU A 236 10.16 0.58 -14.87
N PHE A 237 9.25 -0.23 -14.32
CA PHE A 237 8.98 -1.59 -14.79
C PHE A 237 7.71 -1.69 -15.66
N SER A 238 6.74 -0.79 -15.46
CA SER A 238 5.45 -0.80 -16.19
C SER A 238 5.57 -0.48 -17.69
N GLN A 239 6.74 -0.02 -18.14
CA GLN A 239 7.09 0.16 -19.54
C GLN A 239 7.29 -1.17 -20.30
N PHE A 240 7.60 -2.25 -19.58
CA PHE A 240 7.75 -3.59 -20.14
C PHE A 240 6.39 -4.28 -20.25
N ASP A 241 6.09 -4.87 -21.40
CA ASP A 241 4.76 -5.44 -21.68
C ASP A 241 4.39 -6.61 -20.77
N GLY A 242 5.37 -7.45 -20.37
CA GLY A 242 5.13 -8.55 -19.44
C GLY A 242 4.67 -8.08 -18.06
N VAL A 243 5.31 -7.03 -17.54
CA VAL A 243 4.94 -6.40 -16.26
C VAL A 243 3.60 -5.69 -16.37
N ALA A 244 3.37 -4.98 -17.48
CA ALA A 244 2.12 -4.26 -17.75
C ALA A 244 0.89 -5.19 -17.86
N ALA A 245 1.03 -6.33 -18.54
CA ALA A 245 -0.04 -7.32 -18.65
C ALA A 245 -0.41 -7.92 -17.29
N GLU A 246 0.59 -8.21 -16.44
CA GLU A 246 0.35 -8.69 -15.08
C GLU A 246 -0.28 -7.61 -14.19
N LEU A 247 0.12 -6.34 -14.33
CA LEU A 247 -0.53 -5.21 -13.67
C LEU A 247 -2.01 -5.13 -14.00
N GLU A 248 -2.38 -5.26 -15.27
CA GLU A 248 -3.79 -5.29 -15.69
C GLU A 248 -4.54 -6.46 -15.05
N ALA A 249 -3.95 -7.66 -15.04
CA ALA A 249 -4.55 -8.84 -14.43
C ALA A 249 -4.78 -8.65 -12.92
N LYS A 250 -3.83 -8.04 -12.19
CA LYS A 250 -4.02 -7.70 -10.77
C LYS A 250 -5.06 -6.60 -10.58
N ALA A 251 -5.08 -5.59 -11.45
CA ALA A 251 -6.06 -4.51 -11.38
C ALA A 251 -7.49 -5.04 -11.52
N ALA A 252 -7.73 -5.99 -12.43
CA ALA A 252 -9.02 -6.66 -12.57
C ALA A 252 -9.41 -7.44 -11.30
N ARG A 253 -8.47 -8.20 -10.70
CA ARG A 253 -8.73 -9.00 -9.49
C ARG A 253 -9.00 -8.16 -8.25
N LEU A 254 -8.26 -7.06 -8.07
CA LEU A 254 -8.36 -6.18 -6.90
C LEU A 254 -9.41 -5.08 -7.06
N ARG A 255 -10.10 -5.03 -8.20
CA ARG A 255 -10.95 -3.91 -8.60
C ARG A 255 -10.23 -2.55 -8.52
N ALA A 256 -8.97 -2.53 -8.93
CA ALA A 256 -8.11 -1.34 -8.96
C ALA A 256 -8.00 -0.75 -10.38
N ILE A 257 -7.34 0.41 -10.50
CA ILE A 257 -6.87 0.97 -11.77
C ILE A 257 -5.34 0.95 -11.77
N ALA A 258 -4.74 0.50 -12.86
CA ALA A 258 -3.30 0.51 -13.08
C ALA A 258 -2.88 1.70 -13.94
N TYR A 259 -1.83 2.41 -13.52
CA TYR A 259 -1.19 3.44 -14.33
C TYR A 259 0.10 2.90 -14.92
N LEU A 260 0.19 2.93 -16.25
CA LEU A 260 1.31 2.36 -16.98
C LEU A 260 2.12 3.45 -17.67
N ASP A 261 3.43 3.32 -17.61
CA ASP A 261 4.36 4.17 -18.34
C ASP A 261 4.64 3.61 -19.74
N CYS A 262 4.91 4.51 -20.68
CA CYS A 262 5.59 4.15 -21.92
C CYS A 262 7.11 4.12 -21.70
N VAL A 263 7.86 3.50 -22.62
CA VAL A 263 9.33 3.60 -22.61
C VAL A 263 9.76 5.07 -22.80
N LEU A 264 10.84 5.50 -22.16
CA LEU A 264 11.35 6.89 -22.22
C LEU A 264 11.51 7.41 -23.67
N THR A 265 12.00 6.56 -24.58
CA THR A 265 12.25 6.87 -25.99
C THR A 265 11.03 6.69 -26.89
N ALA A 266 9.89 6.25 -26.35
CA ALA A 266 8.68 6.01 -27.14
C ALA A 266 8.18 7.31 -27.78
N THR A 267 7.83 7.25 -29.06
CA THR A 267 7.16 8.36 -29.73
C THR A 267 5.68 8.41 -29.32
N TYR A 268 5.01 9.54 -29.59
CA TYR A 268 3.55 9.64 -29.40
C TYR A 268 2.81 8.52 -30.16
N THR A 269 3.31 8.08 -31.32
CA THR A 269 2.69 6.98 -32.08
C THR A 269 2.86 5.62 -31.42
N ASP A 270 3.99 5.39 -30.75
CA ASP A 270 4.23 4.14 -30.03
C ASP A 270 3.37 4.08 -28.76
N ALA A 271 3.20 5.21 -28.08
CA ALA A 271 2.27 5.33 -26.97
C ALA A 271 0.83 4.99 -27.39
N MET A 272 0.36 5.54 -28.52
CA MET A 272 -0.97 5.22 -29.08
C MET A 272 -1.13 3.74 -29.44
N LYS A 273 -0.08 3.09 -29.95
CA LYS A 273 -0.11 1.65 -30.24
C LYS A 273 -0.18 0.84 -28.95
N ARG A 274 0.61 1.22 -27.94
CA ARG A 274 0.64 0.57 -26.62
C ARG A 274 -0.74 0.63 -25.95
N ALA A 275 -1.42 1.77 -25.96
CA ALA A 275 -2.75 1.91 -25.36
C ALA A 275 -3.80 0.96 -25.95
N ARG A 276 -3.64 0.50 -27.20
CA ARG A 276 -4.57 -0.46 -27.84
C ARG A 276 -4.39 -1.90 -27.35
N GLN A 277 -3.34 -2.19 -26.58
CA GLN A 277 -3.05 -3.52 -26.07
C GLN A 277 -3.74 -3.81 -24.72
N PHE A 278 -4.30 -2.79 -24.07
CA PHE A 278 -4.85 -2.88 -22.70
C PHE A 278 -6.34 -2.51 -22.66
N GLY A 279 -7.01 -2.82 -21.54
CA GLY A 279 -8.45 -2.67 -21.35
C GLY A 279 -8.88 -1.62 -20.30
N GLU A 280 -10.06 -1.85 -19.73
CA GLU A 280 -10.78 -0.85 -18.91
C GLU A 280 -10.14 -0.48 -17.57
N ARG A 281 -9.20 -1.29 -17.09
CA ARG A 281 -8.51 -1.08 -15.80
C ARG A 281 -7.18 -0.37 -15.94
N VAL A 282 -6.83 0.05 -17.15
CA VAL A 282 -5.52 0.59 -17.47
C VAL A 282 -5.66 2.00 -18.01
N GLU A 283 -4.75 2.87 -17.56
CA GLU A 283 -4.50 4.14 -18.19
C GLU A 283 -3.01 4.23 -18.51
N VAL A 284 -2.71 4.44 -19.79
CA VAL A 284 -1.35 4.61 -20.29
C VAL A 284 -1.00 6.09 -20.23
N THR A 285 0.17 6.39 -19.67
CA THR A 285 0.67 7.75 -19.54
C THR A 285 1.92 7.99 -20.37
N TRP A 286 1.94 9.13 -21.08
CA TRP A 286 3.08 9.59 -21.87
C TRP A 286 3.08 11.13 -21.91
N PRO A 287 4.23 11.81 -21.82
CA PRO A 287 5.60 11.29 -21.73
C PRO A 287 6.08 11.09 -20.28
N TRP A 288 7.35 10.72 -20.13
CA TRP A 288 8.05 10.82 -18.84
C TRP A 288 8.15 12.28 -18.40
N VAL A 289 8.32 12.49 -17.10
CA VAL A 289 8.46 13.81 -16.50
C VAL A 289 9.89 14.07 -16.09
N ARG A 290 10.29 15.34 -16.10
CA ARG A 290 11.59 15.78 -15.61
C ARG A 290 11.44 16.32 -14.21
N VAL A 291 12.33 15.87 -13.31
CA VAL A 291 12.37 16.22 -11.89
C VAL A 291 13.79 16.60 -11.53
N PHE A 292 13.96 17.57 -10.64
CA PHE A 292 15.27 17.94 -10.11
C PHE A 292 15.67 16.97 -9.00
N ASP A 293 16.68 16.15 -9.24
CA ASP A 293 17.26 15.24 -8.25
C ASP A 293 18.15 16.04 -7.29
N THR A 294 17.82 16.02 -6.00
CA THR A 294 18.55 16.79 -4.97
C THR A 294 19.90 16.17 -4.60
N ASP A 295 20.08 14.86 -4.79
CA ASP A 295 21.30 14.15 -4.46
C ASP A 295 22.37 14.37 -5.55
N GLN A 296 21.94 14.33 -6.82
CA GLN A 296 22.82 14.56 -7.96
C GLN A 296 22.87 16.02 -8.41
N ALA A 297 21.95 16.86 -7.91
CA ALA A 297 21.79 18.27 -8.28
C ALA A 297 21.61 18.51 -9.79
N ILE A 298 20.91 17.59 -10.47
CA ILE A 298 20.62 17.64 -11.90
C ILE A 298 19.15 17.31 -12.16
N ASP A 299 18.63 17.78 -13.29
CA ASP A 299 17.33 17.35 -13.78
C ASP A 299 17.44 15.94 -14.39
N ILE A 300 16.64 15.00 -13.88
CA ILE A 300 16.53 13.62 -14.38
C ILE A 300 15.13 13.34 -14.92
N ASP A 301 15.04 12.47 -15.92
CA ASP A 301 13.76 12.01 -16.46
C ASP A 301 13.28 10.79 -15.65
N ARG A 302 12.01 10.81 -15.22
CA ARG A 302 11.39 9.77 -14.41
C ARG A 302 10.02 9.36 -14.97
N PRO A 303 9.59 8.10 -14.74
CA PRO A 303 8.26 7.65 -15.15
C PRO A 303 7.16 8.45 -14.44
N TYR A 304 6.00 8.60 -15.09
CA TYR A 304 4.93 9.46 -14.59
C TYR A 304 3.91 8.72 -13.71
N SER A 305 3.82 7.39 -13.81
CA SER A 305 2.83 6.57 -13.11
C SER A 305 2.77 6.82 -11.60
N ALA A 306 3.92 6.97 -10.92
CA ALA A 306 3.99 7.26 -9.49
C ALA A 306 3.30 8.59 -9.15
N ARG A 307 3.61 9.66 -9.89
CA ARG A 307 2.98 10.98 -9.70
C ARG A 307 1.51 10.96 -10.08
N ALA A 308 1.12 10.20 -11.12
CA ALA A 308 -0.28 10.00 -11.46
C ALA A 308 -1.06 9.29 -10.33
N ALA A 309 -0.44 8.32 -9.65
CA ALA A 309 -1.01 7.65 -8.48
C ALA A 309 -1.14 8.58 -7.28
N GLY A 310 -0.10 9.36 -6.97
CA GLY A 310 -0.17 10.39 -5.94
C GLY A 310 -1.26 11.44 -6.24
N LEU A 311 -1.36 11.88 -7.49
CA LEU A 311 -2.39 12.83 -7.93
C LEU A 311 -3.79 12.25 -7.73
N ARG A 312 -4.01 10.97 -8.10
CA ARG A 312 -5.29 10.29 -7.89
C ARG A 312 -5.65 10.22 -6.41
N ALA A 313 -4.71 9.85 -5.55
CA ALA A 313 -4.92 9.81 -4.11
C ALA A 313 -5.26 11.19 -3.55
N ARG A 314 -4.63 12.25 -4.05
CA ARG A 314 -4.91 13.63 -3.68
C ARG A 314 -6.33 14.05 -4.06
N ILE A 315 -6.75 13.77 -5.28
CA ILE A 315 -8.11 14.10 -5.74
C ILE A 315 -9.16 13.31 -4.93
N ASP A 316 -8.91 12.04 -4.63
CA ASP A 316 -9.79 11.23 -3.80
C ASP A 316 -9.98 11.83 -2.40
N ALA A 317 -8.91 12.38 -1.81
CA ALA A 317 -8.95 13.03 -0.50
C ALA A 317 -9.60 14.43 -0.52
N GLU A 318 -9.32 15.25 -1.54
CA GLU A 318 -9.77 16.65 -1.62
C GLU A 318 -11.18 16.80 -2.22
N LYS A 319 -11.51 15.97 -3.22
CA LYS A 319 -12.72 16.13 -4.06
C LYS A 319 -13.60 14.90 -4.13
N GLY A 320 -13.05 13.71 -3.84
CA GLY A 320 -13.75 12.43 -3.90
C GLY A 320 -13.37 11.59 -5.12
N PHE A 321 -13.65 10.29 -5.04
CA PHE A 321 -13.25 9.29 -6.04
C PHE A 321 -13.96 9.42 -7.40
N TRP A 322 -15.08 10.15 -7.44
CA TRP A 322 -15.87 10.43 -8.65
C TRP A 322 -15.34 11.62 -9.46
N TRP A 323 -14.33 12.34 -8.95
CA TRP A 323 -13.73 13.45 -9.69
C TRP A 323 -12.70 12.97 -10.72
N SER A 324 -12.66 13.61 -11.88
CA SER A 324 -11.70 13.33 -12.96
C SER A 324 -10.29 13.81 -12.61
N LYS A 325 -9.26 13.04 -13.02
CA LYS A 325 -7.85 13.46 -12.95
C LYS A 325 -7.47 14.54 -13.96
N SER A 326 -8.18 14.60 -15.09
CA SER A 326 -7.91 15.62 -16.10
C SER A 326 -8.07 17.03 -15.52
N ASN A 327 -7.25 17.96 -15.99
CA ASN A 327 -7.19 19.36 -15.58
C ASN A 327 -6.85 19.57 -14.09
N GLN A 328 -6.09 18.64 -13.49
CA GLN A 328 -5.56 18.76 -12.14
C GLN A 328 -4.06 19.05 -12.16
N GLN A 329 -3.61 19.94 -11.28
CA GLN A 329 -2.21 20.32 -11.21
C GLN A 329 -1.33 19.16 -10.74
N VAL A 330 -0.16 19.01 -11.37
CA VAL A 330 0.87 18.04 -10.97
C VAL A 330 1.99 18.80 -10.28
N TYR A 331 2.35 18.37 -9.07
CA TYR A 331 3.45 18.96 -8.31
C TYR A 331 4.78 18.25 -8.54
N GLY A 332 5.88 18.93 -8.19
CA GLY A 332 7.25 18.37 -8.21
C GLY A 332 7.81 18.02 -9.58
N ILE A 333 7.31 18.64 -10.66
CA ILE A 333 7.86 18.46 -12.01
C ILE A 333 8.38 19.79 -12.57
N VAL A 334 9.51 19.73 -13.28
CA VAL A 334 10.13 20.89 -13.94
C VAL A 334 9.87 20.91 -15.45
N GLY A 335 9.49 19.76 -16.01
CA GLY A 335 9.24 19.62 -17.44
C GLY A 335 8.71 18.23 -17.80
N THR A 336 8.46 18.04 -19.09
CA THR A 336 8.26 16.73 -19.70
C THR A 336 9.51 16.34 -20.48
N SER A 337 9.81 15.05 -20.56
CA SER A 337 10.99 14.57 -21.31
C SER A 337 10.87 14.84 -22.80
N GLN A 338 9.64 14.78 -23.32
CA GLN A 338 9.27 15.12 -24.69
C GLN A 338 8.20 16.22 -24.67
N ALA A 339 8.29 17.15 -25.62
CA ALA A 339 7.32 18.25 -25.70
C ALA A 339 5.96 17.73 -26.18
N VAL A 340 4.90 18.13 -25.47
CA VAL A 340 3.52 17.85 -25.85
C VAL A 340 2.90 19.15 -26.35
N ASP A 341 2.60 19.19 -27.63
CA ASP A 341 1.92 20.35 -28.20
C ASP A 341 0.45 20.40 -27.75
N TRP A 342 0.02 21.58 -27.32
CA TRP A 342 -1.34 21.89 -26.89
C TRP A 342 -1.62 23.39 -27.10
N SER A 343 -2.78 23.70 -27.66
CA SER A 343 -3.26 25.06 -27.83
C SER A 343 -4.79 25.10 -27.81
N LEU A 344 -5.34 26.24 -27.37
CA LEU A 344 -6.79 26.44 -27.27
C LEU A 344 -7.42 26.58 -28.66
N GLY A 345 -8.41 25.74 -28.94
CA GLY A 345 -9.19 25.80 -30.18
C GLY A 345 -8.59 25.07 -31.38
N ASP A 346 -7.37 24.52 -31.27
CA ASP A 346 -6.79 23.67 -32.30
C ASP A 346 -7.06 22.18 -32.01
N PRO A 347 -7.88 21.49 -32.83
CA PRO A 347 -8.11 20.06 -32.67
C PRO A 347 -6.89 19.19 -32.99
N ASN A 348 -5.91 19.68 -33.78
CA ASN A 348 -4.82 18.87 -34.33
C ASN A 348 -3.55 18.81 -33.45
N THR A 349 -3.67 19.16 -32.17
CA THR A 349 -2.55 19.14 -31.23
C THR A 349 -2.17 17.72 -30.85
N THR A 350 -0.90 17.50 -30.48
CA THR A 350 -0.44 16.18 -30.04
C THR A 350 -1.19 15.70 -28.80
N ALA A 351 -1.50 16.62 -27.87
CA ALA A 351 -2.31 16.31 -26.69
C ALA A 351 -3.70 15.76 -27.05
N ASN A 352 -4.36 16.33 -28.06
CA ASN A 352 -5.69 15.85 -28.49
C ASN A 352 -5.59 14.48 -29.17
N MET A 353 -4.60 14.29 -30.05
CA MET A 353 -4.37 13.00 -30.72
C MET A 353 -4.12 11.86 -29.71
N LEU A 354 -3.32 12.12 -28.67
CA LEU A 354 -3.05 11.17 -27.59
C LEU A 354 -4.33 10.84 -26.82
N ASN A 355 -5.09 11.85 -26.42
CA ASN A 355 -6.33 11.66 -25.65
C ASN A 355 -7.41 10.92 -26.44
N GLU A 356 -7.55 11.19 -27.73
CA GLU A 356 -8.45 10.44 -28.62
C GLU A 356 -8.05 8.96 -28.69
N ASN A 357 -6.74 8.68 -28.64
CA ASN A 357 -6.17 7.33 -28.62
C ASN A 357 -5.94 6.78 -27.20
N LYS A 358 -6.61 7.34 -26.17
CA LYS A 358 -6.63 6.83 -24.79
C LYS A 358 -5.25 6.81 -24.11
N VAL A 359 -4.44 7.81 -24.41
CA VAL A 359 -3.18 8.08 -23.71
C VAL A 359 -3.31 9.39 -22.96
N SER A 360 -3.13 9.33 -21.64
CA SER A 360 -3.08 10.52 -20.78
C SER A 360 -1.71 11.19 -20.90
N THR A 361 -1.72 12.53 -20.91
CA THR A 361 -0.52 13.35 -21.09
C THR A 361 -0.47 14.50 -20.10
N ILE A 362 0.49 15.42 -20.27
CA ILE A 362 0.67 16.60 -19.43
C ILE A 362 0.71 17.82 -20.35
N ILE A 363 -0.10 18.82 -20.01
CA ILE A 363 -0.08 20.13 -20.69
C ILE A 363 0.45 21.21 -19.74
N ARG A 364 0.78 22.37 -20.31
CA ARG A 364 1.26 23.52 -19.54
C ARG A 364 0.34 24.72 -19.74
N GLU A 365 -0.46 25.03 -18.73
CA GLU A 365 -1.36 26.19 -18.69
C GLU A 365 -1.48 26.64 -17.23
N GLY A 366 -0.84 27.76 -16.85
CA GLY A 366 -0.78 28.21 -15.44
C GLY A 366 -0.03 27.27 -14.48
N GLY A 367 0.65 26.25 -15.01
CA GLY A 367 1.31 25.17 -14.29
C GLY A 367 1.29 23.90 -15.13
N PHE A 368 1.85 22.80 -14.61
CA PHE A 368 1.69 21.50 -15.25
C PHE A 368 0.38 20.85 -14.85
N LEU A 369 -0.42 20.46 -15.82
CA LEU A 369 -1.74 19.87 -15.61
C LEU A 369 -1.77 18.47 -16.23
N HIS A 370 -2.29 17.51 -15.47
CA HIS A 370 -2.63 16.20 -16.03
C HIS A 370 -3.74 16.37 -17.06
N TRP A 371 -3.56 15.80 -18.24
CA TRP A 371 -4.44 15.98 -19.38
C TRP A 371 -4.85 14.64 -19.96
N GLY A 372 -6.00 14.16 -19.49
CA GLY A 372 -6.57 12.87 -19.84
C GLY A 372 -7.35 12.27 -18.69
N ASN A 373 -8.35 11.46 -19.04
CA ASN A 373 -9.18 10.73 -18.10
C ASN A 373 -9.80 9.48 -18.73
N ARG A 374 -9.28 9.05 -19.89
CA ARG A 374 -9.73 7.87 -20.59
C ARG A 374 -8.91 6.65 -20.22
N THR A 375 -9.57 5.56 -19.90
CA THR A 375 -8.97 4.23 -19.79
C THR A 375 -8.76 3.64 -21.18
N CYS A 376 -8.00 2.56 -21.27
CA CYS A 376 -7.81 1.83 -22.52
C CYS A 376 -9.05 0.98 -22.93
N SER A 377 -10.17 1.05 -22.19
CA SER A 377 -11.40 0.29 -22.46
C SER A 377 -11.89 0.40 -23.89
N THR A 378 -12.18 -0.70 -24.56
CA THR A 378 -12.86 -0.72 -25.85
C THR A 378 -14.37 -0.43 -25.74
N ASP A 379 -14.95 -0.63 -24.55
CA ASP A 379 -16.35 -0.31 -24.28
C ASP A 379 -16.51 1.18 -23.95
N PRO A 380 -17.30 1.95 -24.74
CA PRO A 380 -17.62 3.34 -24.45
C PRO A 380 -18.17 3.58 -23.05
N LYS A 381 -18.88 2.61 -22.47
CA LYS A 381 -19.46 2.72 -21.12
C LYS A 381 -18.41 2.93 -20.04
N TRP A 382 -17.25 2.29 -20.18
CA TRP A 382 -16.16 2.30 -19.20
C TRP A 382 -14.95 3.11 -19.67
N THR A 383 -15.15 3.99 -20.66
CA THR A 383 -14.06 4.81 -21.21
C THR A 383 -13.50 5.77 -20.18
N PHE A 384 -14.29 6.31 -19.25
CA PHE A 384 -13.79 7.26 -18.26
C PHE A 384 -13.31 6.56 -16.98
N GLU A 385 -12.12 6.93 -16.52
CA GLU A 385 -11.49 6.38 -15.32
C GLU A 385 -12.38 6.60 -14.07
N GLN A 386 -12.85 7.84 -13.87
CA GLN A 386 -13.69 8.18 -12.72
C GLN A 386 -15.03 7.41 -12.70
N THR A 387 -15.60 7.11 -13.88
CA THR A 387 -16.83 6.30 -14.00
C THR A 387 -16.59 4.87 -13.54
N ARG A 388 -15.49 4.24 -14.00
CA ARG A 388 -15.10 2.88 -13.58
C ARG A 388 -14.78 2.84 -12.08
N ARG A 389 -14.02 3.81 -11.57
CA ARG A 389 -13.69 3.92 -10.14
C ARG A 389 -14.93 4.08 -9.26
N THR A 390 -15.87 4.94 -9.66
CA THR A 390 -17.14 5.13 -8.92
C THR A 390 -17.91 3.82 -8.79
N ALA A 391 -18.01 3.05 -9.89
CA ALA A 391 -18.64 1.74 -9.87
C ALA A 391 -17.93 0.75 -8.93
N ASP A 392 -16.59 0.68 -9.00
CA ASP A 392 -15.80 -0.20 -8.13
C ASP A 392 -15.97 0.15 -6.65
N MET A 393 -15.96 1.44 -6.30
CA MET A 393 -16.12 1.89 -4.91
C MET A 393 -17.49 1.54 -4.35
N ILE A 394 -18.56 1.72 -5.13
CA ILE A 394 -19.92 1.34 -4.71
C ILE A 394 -20.00 -0.18 -4.49
N ASN A 395 -19.56 -0.97 -5.47
CA ASN A 395 -19.64 -2.43 -5.42
C ASN A 395 -18.88 -3.00 -4.21
N ASP A 396 -17.67 -2.50 -3.96
CA ASP A 396 -16.84 -2.97 -2.84
C ASP A 396 -17.40 -2.55 -1.48
N SER A 397 -17.96 -1.35 -1.39
CA SER A 397 -18.56 -0.84 -0.15
C SER A 397 -19.81 -1.61 0.23
N VAL A 398 -20.65 -1.94 -0.76
CA VAL A 398 -21.81 -2.82 -0.57
C VAL A 398 -21.32 -4.21 -0.13
N GLN A 399 -20.39 -4.82 -0.85
CA GLN A 399 -19.90 -6.17 -0.52
C GLN A 399 -19.30 -6.26 0.89
N ARG A 400 -18.45 -5.30 1.28
CA ARG A 400 -17.77 -5.31 2.59
C ARG A 400 -18.73 -5.06 3.75
N SER A 401 -19.75 -4.22 3.55
CA SER A 401 -20.66 -3.82 4.62
C SER A 401 -21.78 -4.82 4.90
N HIS A 402 -21.96 -5.84 4.06
CA HIS A 402 -23.01 -6.85 4.22
C HIS A 402 -22.53 -8.19 4.80
N MET A 403 -21.32 -8.26 5.36
CA MET A 403 -20.85 -9.48 6.06
C MET A 403 -21.78 -9.90 7.21
N TRP A 404 -22.49 -8.96 7.85
CA TRP A 404 -23.48 -9.26 8.88
C TRP A 404 -24.74 -9.98 8.36
N ALA A 405 -25.03 -9.83 7.05
CA ALA A 405 -26.20 -10.39 6.40
C ALA A 405 -25.98 -11.84 5.98
N VAL A 406 -24.71 -12.28 5.90
CA VAL A 406 -24.33 -13.67 5.66
C VAL A 406 -24.79 -14.53 6.84
N ASP A 407 -25.32 -15.73 6.54
CA ASP A 407 -25.83 -16.72 7.51
C ASP A 407 -27.02 -16.27 8.40
N ARG A 408 -27.67 -15.15 8.06
CA ARG A 408 -28.94 -14.76 8.69
C ARG A 408 -30.13 -15.48 8.05
N ASN A 409 -31.17 -15.70 8.85
CA ASN A 409 -32.42 -16.27 8.37
C ASN A 409 -33.07 -15.34 7.34
N ILE A 410 -33.31 -15.87 6.14
CA ILE A 410 -33.98 -15.15 5.05
C ILE A 410 -35.45 -14.95 5.44
N THR A 411 -35.75 -13.74 5.89
CA THR A 411 -37.08 -13.28 6.31
C THR A 411 -37.42 -11.99 5.57
N LYS A 412 -38.68 -11.57 5.58
CA LYS A 412 -39.07 -10.30 4.96
C LYS A 412 -38.35 -9.10 5.58
N THR A 413 -38.18 -9.10 6.90
CA THR A 413 -37.42 -8.06 7.60
C THR A 413 -35.97 -8.04 7.16
N TYR A 414 -35.34 -9.21 7.01
CA TYR A 414 -33.98 -9.32 6.46
C TYR A 414 -33.86 -8.67 5.08
N THR A 415 -34.79 -8.93 4.15
CA THR A 415 -34.74 -8.31 2.81
C THR A 415 -34.96 -6.80 2.87
N ASP A 416 -35.91 -6.35 3.69
CA ASP A 416 -36.23 -4.93 3.84
C ASP A 416 -35.06 -4.15 4.47
N ASP A 417 -34.34 -4.76 5.43
CA ASP A 417 -33.17 -4.17 6.10
C ASP A 417 -31.99 -3.99 5.14
N VAL A 418 -31.71 -5.00 4.30
CA VAL A 418 -30.64 -4.94 3.28
C VAL A 418 -30.97 -3.86 2.25
N ILE A 419 -32.18 -3.86 1.69
CA ILE A 419 -32.63 -2.86 0.71
C ILE A 419 -32.55 -1.45 1.31
N SER A 420 -33.02 -1.28 2.54
CA SER A 420 -33.00 0.02 3.22
C SER A 420 -31.58 0.50 3.49
N GLY A 421 -30.66 -0.40 3.87
CA GLY A 421 -29.25 -0.10 4.07
C GLY A 421 -28.54 0.37 2.79
N VAL A 422 -28.71 -0.36 1.68
CA VAL A 422 -28.14 0.02 0.38
C VAL A 422 -28.73 1.35 -0.11
N ASN A 423 -30.05 1.53 -0.02
CA ASN A 423 -30.69 2.79 -0.44
C ASN A 423 -30.31 3.98 0.46
N ALA A 424 -30.04 3.77 1.75
CA ALA A 424 -29.49 4.82 2.61
C ALA A 424 -28.11 5.28 2.13
N TYR A 425 -27.23 4.34 1.77
CA TYR A 425 -25.91 4.63 1.22
C TYR A 425 -25.95 5.34 -0.12
N LEU A 426 -26.77 4.88 -1.07
CA LEU A 426 -26.91 5.53 -2.38
C LEU A 426 -27.46 6.95 -2.25
N ARG A 427 -28.36 7.20 -1.29
CA ARG A 427 -28.84 8.56 -0.98
C ARG A 427 -27.74 9.46 -0.42
N ASP A 428 -26.86 8.94 0.43
CA ASP A 428 -25.71 9.67 0.96
C ASP A 428 -24.72 10.03 -0.18
N LEU A 429 -24.39 9.08 -1.05
CA LEU A 429 -23.57 9.34 -2.23
C LEU A 429 -24.19 10.40 -3.16
N LYS A 430 -25.51 10.37 -3.34
CA LYS A 430 -26.23 11.40 -4.09
C LYS A 430 -26.13 12.77 -3.42
N ALA A 431 -26.26 12.84 -2.10
CA ALA A 431 -26.13 14.08 -1.34
C ALA A 431 -24.72 14.69 -1.45
N GLN A 432 -23.69 13.84 -1.55
CA GLN A 432 -22.29 14.25 -1.79
C GLN A 432 -22.02 14.63 -3.26
N GLY A 433 -22.94 14.34 -4.18
CA GLY A 433 -22.75 14.53 -5.62
C GLY A 433 -21.86 13.46 -6.28
N ALA A 434 -21.62 12.34 -5.61
CA ALA A 434 -20.84 11.21 -6.13
C ALA A 434 -21.59 10.43 -7.22
N ILE A 435 -22.92 10.41 -7.13
CA ILE A 435 -23.82 9.84 -8.13
C ILE A 435 -24.98 10.80 -8.39
N ILE A 436 -25.57 10.71 -9.58
CA ILE A 436 -26.79 11.45 -9.94
C ILE A 436 -28.01 10.84 -9.24
N ASN A 437 -28.12 9.51 -9.29
CA ASN A 437 -29.14 8.73 -8.63
C ASN A 437 -28.72 7.25 -8.54
N GLY A 438 -29.43 6.48 -7.71
CA GLY A 438 -29.35 5.02 -7.66
C GLY A 438 -30.41 4.46 -6.73
N GLU A 439 -30.83 3.24 -7.00
CA GLU A 439 -31.84 2.51 -6.23
C GLU A 439 -31.48 1.02 -6.13
N CYS A 440 -31.81 0.40 -5.01
CA CYS A 440 -31.68 -1.02 -4.76
C CYS A 440 -33.07 -1.63 -4.50
N TRP A 441 -33.32 -2.81 -5.08
CA TRP A 441 -34.55 -3.57 -4.95
C TRP A 441 -34.28 -5.07 -4.93
N SER A 442 -35.29 -5.85 -4.58
CA SER A 442 -35.27 -7.32 -4.66
C SER A 442 -36.23 -7.76 -5.76
N ASP A 443 -35.72 -8.42 -6.80
CA ASP A 443 -36.56 -8.96 -7.87
C ASP A 443 -37.29 -10.24 -7.40
N PRO A 444 -38.64 -10.25 -7.34
CA PRO A 444 -39.41 -11.44 -6.99
C PRO A 444 -39.25 -12.61 -7.98
N GLU A 445 -38.90 -12.33 -9.23
CA GLU A 445 -38.72 -13.36 -10.27
C GLU A 445 -37.42 -14.15 -10.06
N LEU A 446 -36.36 -13.48 -9.59
CA LEU A 446 -35.11 -14.14 -9.21
C LEU A 446 -35.19 -14.81 -7.84
N ASN A 447 -35.95 -14.24 -6.91
CA ASN A 447 -36.10 -14.75 -5.55
C ASN A 447 -37.22 -15.80 -5.42
N THR A 448 -37.14 -16.85 -6.22
CA THR A 448 -38.08 -17.98 -6.17
C THR A 448 -37.94 -18.78 -4.86
N PRO A 449 -38.99 -19.50 -4.41
CA PRO A 449 -38.91 -20.38 -3.24
C PRO A 449 -37.78 -21.42 -3.32
N THR A 450 -37.45 -21.91 -4.51
CA THR A 450 -36.35 -22.86 -4.72
C THR A 450 -34.99 -22.23 -4.41
N ASN A 451 -34.75 -20.99 -4.85
CA ASN A 451 -33.50 -20.27 -4.57
C ASN A 451 -33.39 -19.94 -3.08
N ILE A 452 -34.49 -19.49 -2.46
CA ILE A 452 -34.52 -19.21 -1.02
C ILE A 452 -34.27 -20.48 -0.20
N GLN A 453 -34.80 -21.64 -0.62
CA GLN A 453 -34.51 -22.92 0.03
C GLN A 453 -33.03 -23.33 -0.08
N GLN A 454 -32.34 -22.89 -1.12
CA GLN A 454 -30.89 -23.06 -1.27
C GLN A 454 -30.07 -22.02 -0.48
N GLY A 455 -30.74 -21.08 0.21
CA GLY A 455 -30.08 -19.97 0.90
C GLY A 455 -29.60 -18.84 -0.01
N ILE A 456 -30.07 -18.80 -1.26
CA ILE A 456 -29.68 -17.80 -2.26
C ILE A 456 -30.75 -16.72 -2.34
N VAL A 457 -30.32 -15.46 -2.22
CA VAL A 457 -31.15 -14.27 -2.36
C VAL A 457 -30.47 -13.27 -3.30
N TYR A 458 -31.24 -12.68 -4.20
CA TYR A 458 -30.78 -11.72 -5.19
C TYR A 458 -31.24 -10.30 -4.80
N PHE A 459 -30.31 -9.36 -4.83
CA PHE A 459 -30.59 -7.94 -4.71
C PHE A 459 -30.00 -7.25 -5.93
N ASP A 460 -30.84 -6.53 -6.66
CA ASP A 460 -30.43 -5.72 -7.78
C ASP A 460 -30.29 -4.28 -7.32
N PHE A 461 -29.33 -3.58 -7.91
CA PHE A 461 -29.20 -2.15 -7.70
C PHE A 461 -28.67 -1.46 -8.95
N ASP A 462 -29.11 -0.23 -9.15
CA ASP A 462 -28.61 0.65 -10.19
C ASP A 462 -27.96 1.90 -9.59
N PHE A 463 -27.14 2.55 -10.41
CA PHE A 463 -26.59 3.87 -10.11
C PHE A 463 -26.14 4.55 -11.39
N CYS A 464 -26.13 5.88 -11.39
CA CYS A 464 -25.61 6.68 -12.49
C CYS A 464 -24.54 7.64 -11.98
N PRO A 465 -23.25 7.42 -12.32
CA PRO A 465 -22.18 8.34 -11.97
C PRO A 465 -22.26 9.63 -12.82
N PRO A 466 -21.75 10.77 -12.34
CA PRO A 466 -21.59 11.96 -13.16
C PRO A 466 -20.54 11.71 -14.26
N TYR A 467 -20.79 12.15 -15.49
CA TYR A 467 -19.82 12.08 -16.58
C TYR A 467 -18.98 13.36 -16.65
N PRO A 468 -17.68 13.28 -16.98
CA PRO A 468 -16.84 14.46 -17.06
C PRO A 468 -17.17 15.26 -18.34
N ALA A 469 -17.19 16.59 -18.22
CA ALA A 469 -17.39 17.48 -19.37
C ALA A 469 -16.08 17.66 -20.17
N GLU A 470 -15.72 16.65 -20.97
CA GLU A 470 -14.47 16.64 -21.74
C GLU A 470 -14.44 17.65 -22.90
N HIS A 471 -15.60 17.90 -23.52
CA HIS A 471 -15.72 18.84 -24.65
C HIS A 471 -16.86 19.82 -24.40
N ILE A 472 -16.53 21.09 -24.20
CA ILE A 472 -17.48 22.18 -23.96
C ILE A 472 -17.57 23.03 -25.24
N ILE A 473 -18.75 23.06 -25.86
CA ILE A 473 -19.00 23.79 -27.11
C ILE A 473 -19.80 25.06 -26.83
N PHE A 474 -19.14 26.22 -26.91
CA PHE A 474 -19.81 27.52 -26.94
C PHE A 474 -20.21 27.86 -28.38
N ARG A 475 -21.49 28.16 -28.61
CA ARG A 475 -22.01 28.58 -29.91
C ARG A 475 -22.31 30.08 -29.88
N SER A 476 -21.39 30.89 -30.41
CA SER A 476 -21.59 32.34 -30.50
C SER A 476 -22.44 32.69 -31.73
N ARG A 477 -23.28 33.71 -31.59
CA ARG A 477 -24.05 34.32 -32.69
C ARG A 477 -23.99 35.84 -32.53
N ILE A 478 -23.75 36.55 -33.63
CA ILE A 478 -23.89 38.00 -33.64
C ILE A 478 -25.39 38.29 -33.73
N ASN A 479 -25.92 39.03 -32.76
CA ASN A 479 -27.32 39.46 -32.78
C ASN A 479 -27.40 40.90 -33.30
N ASN A 480 -27.93 41.07 -34.51
CA ASN A 480 -28.11 42.37 -35.14
C ASN A 480 -29.37 43.09 -34.65
N ASP A 481 -30.28 42.42 -33.95
CA ASP A 481 -31.51 43.03 -33.40
C ASP A 481 -31.16 44.10 -32.34
N TYR A 482 -30.01 43.97 -31.67
CA TYR A 482 -29.49 44.98 -30.75
C TYR A 482 -29.07 46.29 -31.43
N LEU A 483 -28.96 46.32 -32.76
CA LEU A 483 -28.66 47.56 -33.48
C LEU A 483 -29.87 48.51 -33.51
N GLU A 484 -31.09 48.00 -33.30
CA GLU A 484 -32.29 48.84 -33.17
C GLU A 484 -32.24 49.67 -31.88
N GLU A 485 -31.60 49.17 -30.81
CA GLU A 485 -31.43 49.87 -29.53
C GLU A 485 -30.41 51.02 -29.58
N VAL A 486 -29.58 51.11 -30.64
CA VAL A 486 -28.53 52.13 -30.75
C VAL A 486 -29.09 53.52 -31.06
N PHE A 487 -30.29 53.58 -31.65
CA PHE A 487 -30.95 54.85 -32.06
C PHE A 487 -32.28 55.11 -31.34
N SER A 488 -32.69 54.23 -30.42
CA SER A 488 -33.79 54.45 -29.48
C SER A 488 -33.27 55.04 -28.18
#